data_AF-A0A0F9SKA3-F1
#
_entry.id   AF-A0A0F9SKA3-F1
#
_cell.length_a   1.000
_cell.length_b   1.000
_cell.length_c   1.000
_cell.angle_alpha   90.00
_cell.angle_beta   90.00
_cell.angle_gamma   90.00
#
_symmetry.space_group_name_H-M   'P 1'
#
loop_
_entity.id
_entity.type
_entity.pdbx_description
1 polymer ?
#
loop_
_entity_poly.entity_id
_entity_poly.type
_entity_poly.pdbx_seq_one_letter_code
_entity_poly.pdbx_strand_id
1 'polypeptide(L)'
;MSRTQQGATDWYEQDAMSEDVRTMVCPLMFFFSNTGTGSYQEMTGMEVAFEDSGKLVKQELAMFKVRGKVDSGTDWDVQLWNDTDSVELAVLNFTETSFTNKIATFSLPSATKTVLLRYRRNTGASNKTFVIGIAAFTWVVTP
;
A
#
# COMPACT_ATOMS: atom_id res chain seq x y z
N MET A 1 -19.63 -32.01 -0.14
CA MET A 1 -19.37 -31.41 1.18
C MET A 1 -19.75 -29.95 1.11
N SER A 2 -20.68 -29.50 1.96
CA SER A 2 -21.21 -28.13 1.96
C SER A 2 -20.17 -27.17 2.53
N ARG A 3 -19.89 -26.08 1.81
CA ARG A 3 -19.08 -24.97 2.32
C ARG A 3 -19.97 -24.08 3.17
N THR A 4 -19.78 -24.13 4.48
CA THR A 4 -20.32 -23.13 5.41
C THR A 4 -19.45 -21.89 5.25
N GLN A 5 -20.06 -20.78 4.83
CA GLN A 5 -19.39 -19.49 4.71
C GLN A 5 -19.21 -18.94 6.14
N GLN A 6 -17.97 -18.97 6.64
CA GLN A 6 -17.62 -18.39 7.95
C GLN A 6 -17.00 -17.00 7.73
N GLY A 7 -17.47 -16.04 8.51
CA GLY A 7 -17.45 -14.61 8.17
C GLY A 7 -16.08 -13.91 8.31
N ALA A 8 -15.83 -13.01 7.36
CA ALA A 8 -15.21 -11.67 7.47
C ALA A 8 -13.94 -11.40 8.31
N THR A 9 -13.28 -12.37 8.94
CA THR A 9 -12.08 -12.10 9.77
C THR A 9 -11.08 -13.25 9.88
N ASP A 10 -11.22 -14.29 9.07
CA ASP A 10 -10.38 -15.48 9.20
C ASP A 10 -9.06 -15.31 8.45
N TRP A 11 -7.99 -15.28 9.23
CA TRP A 11 -6.63 -15.56 8.80
C TRP A 11 -6.65 -16.90 8.06
N TYR A 12 -6.22 -16.92 6.81
CA TYR A 12 -6.23 -18.13 6.00
C TYR A 12 -5.25 -19.16 6.58
N GLU A 13 -5.76 -20.20 7.25
CA GLU A 13 -5.04 -21.47 7.38
C GLU A 13 -5.07 -22.15 6.01
N GLN A 14 -3.91 -22.22 5.35
CA GLN A 14 -3.76 -22.75 4.01
C GLN A 14 -3.14 -24.14 4.06
N ASP A 15 -3.90 -25.14 3.60
CA ASP A 15 -3.47 -26.53 3.48
C ASP A 15 -2.32 -26.69 2.48
N ALA A 16 -1.16 -27.08 3.02
CA ALA A 16 -0.06 -27.86 2.46
C ALA A 16 0.07 -27.99 0.92
N MET A 17 0.44 -26.90 0.24
CA MET A 17 1.56 -26.85 -0.73
C MET A 17 2.10 -25.41 -0.73
N SER A 18 3.35 -25.25 -0.26
CA SER A 18 3.96 -24.03 0.31
C SER A 18 3.83 -22.76 -0.54
N GLU A 19 2.81 -21.92 -0.31
CA GLU A 19 2.82 -20.55 -0.83
C GLU A 19 3.63 -19.67 0.14
N ASP A 20 4.71 -19.05 -0.37
CA ASP A 20 5.53 -18.13 0.39
C ASP A 20 4.89 -16.72 0.34
N VAL A 21 4.27 -16.29 1.44
CA VAL A 21 3.76 -14.93 1.55
C VAL A 21 4.91 -13.98 1.91
N ARG A 22 5.28 -13.10 0.98
CA ARG A 22 6.25 -12.03 1.23
C ARG A 22 5.51 -10.77 1.67
N THR A 23 5.79 -10.31 2.88
CA THR A 23 5.28 -9.04 3.40
C THR A 23 6.42 -8.10 3.68
N MET A 24 6.35 -6.92 3.09
CA MET A 24 7.21 -5.81 3.44
C MET A 24 6.39 -4.80 4.23
N VAL A 25 6.82 -4.58 5.47
CA VAL A 25 6.23 -3.57 6.34
C VAL A 25 7.15 -2.37 6.34
N CYS A 26 6.60 -1.21 6.01
CA CYS A 26 7.25 0.07 6.23
C CYS A 26 6.60 0.72 7.46
N PRO A 27 7.16 0.50 8.68
CA PRO A 27 6.66 1.18 9.86
C PRO A 27 7.00 2.66 9.74
N LEU A 28 6.02 3.43 9.27
CA LEU A 28 6.12 4.87 9.08
C LEU A 28 5.23 5.52 10.13
N MET A 29 5.81 6.00 11.23
CA MET A 29 5.12 6.92 12.12
C MET A 29 5.66 8.32 11.87
N PHE A 30 5.06 9.02 10.92
CA PHE A 30 5.49 10.35 10.51
C PHE A 30 4.28 11.28 10.42
N PHE A 31 4.52 12.55 10.75
CA PHE A 31 3.59 13.65 10.53
C PHE A 31 3.99 14.37 9.26
N PHE A 32 3.11 14.42 8.27
CA PHE A 32 3.35 15.16 7.04
C PHE A 32 2.48 16.41 7.07
N SER A 33 3.11 17.55 6.87
CA SER A 33 2.41 18.79 6.62
C SER A 33 2.82 19.28 5.24
N ASN A 34 1.84 19.49 4.37
CA ASN A 34 2.06 20.02 3.04
C ASN A 34 1.33 21.35 2.93
N THR A 35 2.04 22.38 2.46
CA THR A 35 1.49 23.72 2.27
C THR A 35 0.83 23.89 0.90
N GLY A 36 1.17 23.03 -0.08
CA GLY A 36 0.64 23.04 -1.44
C GLY A 36 -0.39 21.94 -1.73
N THR A 37 -1.13 22.13 -2.82
CA THR A 37 -1.98 21.10 -3.45
C THR A 37 -1.37 20.73 -4.81
N GLY A 38 -1.62 19.51 -5.29
CA GLY A 38 -1.45 19.19 -6.72
C GLY A 38 -0.27 18.28 -7.08
N SER A 39 0.85 18.32 -6.35
CA SER A 39 2.01 17.45 -6.61
C SER A 39 2.21 16.39 -5.53
N TYR A 40 2.56 15.17 -5.95
CA TYR A 40 3.02 14.13 -5.04
C TYR A 40 4.37 14.48 -4.44
N GLN A 41 4.51 14.22 -3.15
CA GLN A 41 5.75 14.31 -2.39
C GLN A 41 6.17 12.90 -1.96
N GLU A 42 7.46 12.64 -2.02
CA GLU A 42 8.03 11.36 -1.61
C GLU A 42 8.13 11.30 -0.08
N MET A 43 7.76 10.15 0.50
CA MET A 43 7.92 9.86 1.92
C MET A 43 9.16 9.03 2.16
N THR A 44 9.24 7.94 1.41
CA THR A 44 10.25 6.91 1.54
C THR A 44 10.32 6.12 0.24
N GLY A 45 11.47 5.51 0.00
CA GLY A 45 11.73 4.68 -1.16
C GLY A 45 12.51 3.44 -0.78
N MET A 46 12.28 2.36 -1.51
CA MET A 46 13.05 1.13 -1.35
C MET A 46 13.16 0.38 -2.67
N GLU A 47 14.28 -0.32 -2.84
CA GLU A 47 14.44 -1.27 -3.93
C GLU A 47 13.74 -2.58 -3.55
N VAL A 48 12.82 -3.02 -4.40
CA VAL A 48 12.05 -4.25 -4.23
C VAL A 48 12.34 -5.17 -5.40
N ALA A 49 12.97 -6.31 -5.09
CA ALA A 49 13.05 -7.41 -6.02
C ALA A 49 11.68 -8.10 -6.11
N PHE A 50 10.98 -7.88 -7.22
CA PHE A 50 9.75 -8.60 -7.57
C PHE A 50 10.03 -9.91 -8.31
N GLU A 51 11.30 -10.13 -8.67
CA GLU A 51 11.76 -11.38 -9.26
C GLU A 51 11.87 -12.48 -8.19
N ASP A 52 11.40 -13.67 -8.53
CA ASP A 52 12.00 -14.90 -8.03
C ASP A 52 12.14 -15.78 -9.27
N SER A 53 13.37 -15.92 -9.78
CA SER A 53 13.67 -16.62 -11.02
C SER A 53 13.14 -18.06 -10.97
N GLY A 54 12.05 -18.34 -11.68
CA GLY A 54 11.44 -19.67 -11.77
C GLY A 54 10.14 -19.88 -10.99
N LYS A 55 9.63 -18.86 -10.28
CA LYS A 55 8.40 -18.96 -9.47
C LYS A 55 7.23 -18.22 -10.10
N LEU A 56 6.02 -18.79 -9.98
CA LEU A 56 4.80 -18.06 -10.34
C LEU A 56 4.45 -17.09 -9.21
N VAL A 57 4.13 -15.85 -9.56
CA VAL A 57 3.67 -14.86 -8.58
C VAL A 57 2.19 -14.59 -8.85
N LYS A 58 1.35 -14.78 -7.84
CA LYS A 58 -0.09 -14.51 -7.95
C LYS A 58 -0.31 -13.01 -7.87
N GLN A 59 -0.28 -12.36 -9.03
CA GLN A 59 -0.45 -10.91 -9.15
C GLN A 59 -1.78 -10.44 -8.53
N GLU A 60 -2.83 -11.28 -8.56
CA GLU A 60 -4.11 -10.95 -7.92
C GLU A 60 -4.05 -10.85 -6.38
N LEU A 61 -2.94 -11.26 -5.74
CA LEU A 61 -2.78 -11.25 -4.28
C LEU A 61 -1.84 -10.15 -3.78
N ALA A 62 -1.36 -9.27 -4.67
CA ALA A 62 -0.57 -8.13 -4.26
C ALA A 62 -1.45 -7.03 -3.67
N MET A 63 -1.17 -6.65 -2.43
CA MET A 63 -1.97 -5.72 -1.63
C MET A 63 -1.10 -4.60 -1.08
N PHE A 64 -1.58 -3.37 -1.20
CA PHE A 64 -1.06 -2.18 -0.54
C PHE A 64 -2.03 -1.77 0.57
N LYS A 65 -1.54 -1.69 1.81
CA LYS A 65 -2.34 -1.41 3.01
C LYS A 65 -1.76 -0.21 3.74
N VAL A 66 -2.61 0.76 4.10
CA VAL A 66 -2.19 1.94 4.87
C VAL A 66 -3.17 2.19 6.00
N ARG A 67 -2.64 2.46 7.20
CA ARG A 67 -3.40 3.01 8.32
C ARG A 67 -3.04 4.47 8.50
N GLY A 68 -4.02 5.35 8.39
CA GLY A 68 -3.81 6.78 8.52
C GLY A 68 -5.06 7.57 8.86
N LYS A 69 -4.88 8.87 9.08
CA LYS A 69 -5.95 9.85 9.26
C LYS A 69 -5.52 11.22 8.76
N VAL A 70 -6.50 12.05 8.41
CA VAL A 70 -6.31 13.43 7.96
C VAL A 70 -6.94 14.42 8.93
N ASP A 71 -6.59 15.69 8.79
CA ASP A 71 -7.34 16.78 9.44
C ASP A 71 -8.70 17.00 8.76
N SER A 72 -9.68 17.49 9.53
CA SER A 72 -11.01 17.79 9.00
C SER A 72 -10.98 18.77 7.83
N GLY A 73 -11.79 18.47 6.81
CA GLY A 73 -11.92 19.29 5.61
C GLY A 73 -10.74 19.18 4.64
N THR A 74 -9.99 18.07 4.69
CA THR A 74 -8.91 17.80 3.73
C THR A 74 -8.95 16.39 3.19
N ASP A 75 -8.52 16.25 1.94
CA ASP A 75 -8.41 14.97 1.26
C ASP A 75 -6.97 14.73 0.84
N TRP A 76 -6.47 13.52 1.11
CA TRP A 76 -5.10 13.13 0.79
C TRP A 76 -5.07 11.84 0.01
N ASP A 77 -4.19 11.76 -0.98
CA ASP A 77 -3.86 10.52 -1.64
C ASP A 77 -2.53 9.99 -1.10
N VAL A 78 -2.46 8.69 -0.90
CA VAL A 78 -1.24 7.94 -0.65
C VAL A 78 -1.05 6.98 -1.80
N GLN A 79 0.09 7.08 -2.46
CA GLN A 79 0.38 6.37 -3.69
C GLN A 79 1.57 5.43 -3.48
N LEU A 80 1.42 4.20 -3.95
CA LEU A 80 2.53 3.30 -4.20
C LEU A 80 2.97 3.50 -5.65
N TRP A 81 4.21 3.94 -5.84
CA TRP A 81 4.73 4.34 -7.14
C TRP A 81 5.95 3.51 -7.52
N ASN A 82 6.00 3.03 -8.76
CA ASN A 82 7.19 2.42 -9.35
C ASN A 82 8.01 3.53 -10.01
N ASP A 83 9.10 3.92 -9.36
CA ASP A 83 9.95 5.02 -9.82
C ASP A 83 10.79 4.66 -11.03
N THR A 84 11.27 3.41 -11.07
CA THR A 84 12.06 2.88 -12.18
C THR A 84 11.32 3.01 -13.51
N ASP A 85 10.03 2.65 -13.54
CA ASP A 85 9.24 2.70 -14.76
C ASP A 85 8.36 3.95 -14.87
N SER A 86 8.36 4.80 -13.83
CA SER A 86 7.48 5.97 -13.73
C SER A 86 5.99 5.63 -13.89
N VAL A 87 5.52 4.62 -13.15
CA VAL A 87 4.14 4.11 -13.21
C VAL A 87 3.50 4.04 -11.82
N GLU A 88 2.22 4.40 -11.73
CA GLU A 88 1.42 4.21 -10.52
C GLU A 88 1.09 2.73 -10.33
N LEU A 89 1.35 2.20 -9.13
CA LEU A 89 0.94 0.84 -8.77
C LEU A 89 -0.42 0.84 -8.06
N ALA A 90 -0.60 1.74 -7.08
CA ALA A 90 -1.85 1.87 -6.34
C ALA A 90 -1.99 3.27 -5.74
N VAL A 91 -3.24 3.70 -5.51
CA VAL A 91 -3.56 4.92 -4.79
C VAL A 91 -4.67 4.68 -3.76
N LEU A 92 -4.52 5.28 -2.58
CA LEU A 92 -5.49 5.26 -1.50
C LEU A 92 -5.83 6.70 -1.11
N ASN A 93 -7.10 7.06 -1.26
CA ASN A 93 -7.59 8.36 -0.82
C ASN A 93 -8.01 8.31 0.66
N PHE A 94 -7.69 9.32 1.46
CA PHE A 94 -8.03 9.48 2.86
C PHE A 94 -8.79 10.78 3.08
N THR A 95 -9.95 10.67 3.74
CA THR A 95 -10.82 11.79 4.16
C THR A 95 -11.20 11.67 5.63
N GLU A 96 -10.83 10.56 6.26
CA GLU A 96 -11.23 10.19 7.61
C GLU A 96 -10.38 10.90 8.66
N THR A 97 -11.05 11.54 9.62
CA THR A 97 -10.41 12.20 10.77
C THR A 97 -10.02 11.23 11.89
N SER A 98 -10.47 9.98 11.78
CA SER A 98 -10.11 8.87 12.67
C SER A 98 -9.18 7.92 11.94
N PHE A 99 -8.33 7.20 12.68
CA PHE A 99 -7.42 6.22 12.08
C PHE A 99 -8.21 5.10 11.40
N THR A 100 -8.08 5.04 10.07
CA THR A 100 -8.74 4.06 9.22
C THR A 100 -7.69 3.22 8.49
N ASN A 101 -7.99 1.94 8.28
CA ASN A 101 -7.20 1.07 7.41
C ASN A 101 -7.80 1.11 6.00
N LYS A 102 -6.97 1.38 4.99
CA LYS A 102 -7.34 1.29 3.58
C LYS A 102 -6.45 0.31 2.85
N ILE A 103 -7.02 -0.31 1.82
CA ILE A 103 -6.41 -1.41 1.08
C ILE A 103 -6.67 -1.20 -0.41
N ALA A 104 -5.63 -1.38 -1.23
CA ALA A 104 -5.72 -1.45 -2.68
C ALA A 104 -4.95 -2.68 -3.17
N THR A 105 -5.38 -3.26 -4.29
CA THR A 105 -4.65 -4.31 -5.00
C THR A 105 -3.88 -3.72 -6.18
N PHE A 106 -2.75 -4.30 -6.56
CA PHE A 106 -1.95 -3.82 -7.68
C PHE A 106 -1.26 -4.97 -8.43
N SER A 107 -0.85 -4.73 -9.68
CA SER A 107 -0.05 -5.68 -10.43
C SER A 107 1.43 -5.53 -10.09
N LEU A 108 2.11 -6.64 -9.83
CA LEU A 108 3.54 -6.62 -9.53
C LEU A 108 4.34 -6.33 -10.80
N PRO A 109 5.33 -5.44 -10.74
CA PRO A 109 6.25 -5.25 -11.85
C PRO A 109 7.02 -6.53 -12.17
N SER A 110 7.34 -6.74 -13.45
CA SER A 110 8.38 -7.70 -13.83
C SER A 110 9.74 -7.02 -13.62
N ALA A 111 10.64 -7.68 -12.88
CA ALA A 111 11.95 -7.20 -12.47
C ALA A 111 12.03 -6.44 -11.15
N THR A 112 13.25 -6.32 -10.62
CA THR A 112 13.57 -5.45 -9.48
C THR A 112 13.26 -4.00 -9.82
N LYS A 113 12.50 -3.32 -8.95
CA LYS A 113 12.12 -1.91 -9.13
C LYS A 113 12.34 -1.11 -7.86
N THR A 114 12.60 0.18 -8.02
CA THR A 114 12.52 1.16 -6.95
C THR A 114 11.06 1.53 -6.74
N VAL A 115 10.53 1.22 -5.56
CA VAL A 115 9.16 1.53 -5.17
C VAL A 115 9.17 2.64 -4.14
N LEU A 116 8.34 3.65 -4.37
CA LEU A 116 8.20 4.82 -3.51
C LEU A 116 6.81 4.85 -2.90
N LEU A 117 6.77 5.26 -1.64
CA LEU A 117 5.54 5.74 -1.03
C LEU A 117 5.49 7.25 -1.20
N ARG A 118 4.44 7.73 -1.87
CA ARG A 118 4.20 9.14 -2.13
C ARG A 118 2.89 9.57 -1.53
N TYR A 119 2.75 10.87 -1.27
CA TYR A 119 1.50 11.46 -0.82
C TYR A 119 1.22 12.77 -1.51
N ARG A 120 -0.04 13.11 -1.65
CA ARG A 120 -0.47 14.41 -2.14
C ARG A 120 -1.70 14.86 -1.39
N ARG A 121 -1.77 16.15 -1.09
CA ARG A 121 -3.02 16.78 -0.70
C ARG A 121 -3.81 17.20 -1.94
N ASN A 122 -5.06 16.75 -2.03
CA ASN A 122 -5.95 17.05 -3.14
C ASN A 122 -6.72 18.35 -2.91
N THR A 123 -7.19 18.57 -1.68
CA THR A 123 -8.03 19.71 -1.30
C THR A 123 -7.68 20.21 0.10
N GLY A 124 -8.05 21.46 0.39
CA GLY A 124 -7.95 22.05 1.74
C GLY A 124 -6.98 23.23 1.87
N ALA A 125 -7.15 23.99 2.95
CA ALA A 125 -6.32 25.14 3.29
C ALA A 125 -4.86 24.74 3.58
N SER A 126 -3.90 25.65 3.38
CA SER A 126 -2.49 25.45 3.74
C SER A 126 -2.32 25.05 5.22
N ASN A 127 -1.29 24.25 5.54
CA ASN A 127 -0.98 23.74 6.89
C ASN A 127 -1.98 22.71 7.43
N LYS A 128 -2.25 21.67 6.63
CA LYS A 128 -3.06 20.54 7.08
C LYS A 128 -2.19 19.30 7.17
N THR A 129 -2.49 18.47 8.15
CA THR A 129 -1.66 17.35 8.54
C THR A 129 -2.26 16.06 8.03
N PHE A 130 -1.39 15.20 7.53
CA PHE A 130 -1.68 13.80 7.31
C PHE A 130 -0.79 12.96 8.22
N VAL A 131 -1.38 11.99 8.89
CA VAL A 131 -0.68 11.09 9.80
C VAL A 131 -0.81 9.67 9.28
N ILE A 132 0.32 9.07 8.92
CA ILE A 132 0.43 7.63 8.65
C ILE A 132 0.96 6.96 9.91
N GLY A 133 0.29 5.88 10.32
CA GLY A 133 0.78 5.00 11.38
C GLY A 133 1.55 3.80 10.82
N ILE A 134 1.08 3.21 9.71
CA ILE A 134 1.75 2.08 9.06
C ILE A 134 1.39 2.05 7.58
N ALA A 135 2.38 1.69 6.75
CA ALA A 135 2.16 1.27 5.38
C ALA A 135 2.79 -0.12 5.20
N ALA A 136 2.07 -1.03 4.57
CA ALA A 136 2.56 -2.37 4.28
C ALA A 136 2.17 -2.73 2.85
N PHE A 137 3.03 -3.49 2.20
CA PHE A 137 2.68 -4.12 0.93
C PHE A 137 3.09 -5.59 0.98
N THR A 138 2.18 -6.43 0.48
CA THR A 138 2.27 -7.89 0.61
C THR A 138 2.00 -8.51 -0.75
N TRP A 139 2.69 -9.60 -1.07
CA TRP A 139 2.37 -10.43 -2.23
C TRP A 139 2.68 -11.91 -1.93
N VAL A 140 2.11 -12.79 -2.75
CA VAL A 140 2.25 -14.24 -2.60
C VAL A 140 3.12 -14.78 -3.72
N VAL A 141 4.16 -15.51 -3.36
CA VAL A 141 5.07 -16.19 -4.27
C VAL A 141 4.78 -17.69 -4.16
N THR A 142 4.45 -18.32 -5.29
CA THR A 142 4.30 -19.78 -5.35
C THR A 142 5.60 -20.42 -5.86
N PRO A 143 6.02 -21.59 -5.36
CA PRO A 143 7.24 -22.27 -5.77
C PRO A 143 7.33 -22.54 -7.27
#